data_AF-A0A7K3AAB5-F1
#
_entry.id   AF-A0A7K3AAB5-F1
#
_cell.length_a   1.000
_cell.length_b   1.000
_cell.length_c   1.000
_cell.angle_alpha   90.00
_cell.angle_beta   90.00
_cell.angle_gamma   90.00
#
_symmetry.space_group_name_H-M   'P 1'
#
loop_
_entity.id
_entity.type
_entity.pdbx_description
1 polymer ?
#
loop_
_entity_poly.entity_id
_entity_poly.type
_entity_poly.pdbx_seq_one_letter_code
_entity_poly.pdbx_strand_id
1 'polypeptide(L)'
;MTSAPDLKLQGMAEVNKEPLLCGECGNGYSLEIYKRGFREVWPAFVTCLSCGKGDDHAVITNGLVDAVLAARTGRTKAADRDTFKAQWRGITFTGELHPQFVLDDALAVVKALGGQVSKDTKAWGRSKKKAAKARVKEKAGAVTGAVAGAARSKTKDAVGSAKAAALSTAWTLQTGGAGPTSKPKRTRCTVKGCRGGMVTLSTRLHSPTGKTREMKIPCGVCHRAST
;
A
#
# COMPACT_ATOMS: atom_id res chain seq x y z
N MET A 1 -10.60 23.79 5.99
CA MET A 1 -11.99 23.42 5.66
C MET A 1 -11.94 22.03 5.05
N THR A 2 -12.27 21.01 5.83
CA THR A 2 -12.24 19.59 5.43
C THR A 2 -13.67 19.05 5.43
N SER A 3 -14.57 19.73 4.73
CA SER A 3 -15.89 19.18 4.42
C SER A 3 -15.74 18.31 3.17
N ALA A 4 -16.35 17.13 3.17
CA ALA A 4 -16.47 16.35 1.94
C ALA A 4 -17.31 17.13 0.91
N PRO A 5 -17.04 16.97 -0.40
CA PRO A 5 -17.89 17.55 -1.44
C PRO A 5 -19.29 16.95 -1.39
N ASP A 6 -20.31 17.78 -1.59
CA ASP A 6 -21.70 17.34 -1.68
C ASP A 6 -21.94 16.56 -2.98
N LEU A 7 -21.36 17.04 -4.09
CA LEU A 7 -21.35 16.35 -5.37
C LEU A 7 -19.92 16.25 -5.91
N LYS A 8 -19.60 15.09 -6.47
CA LYS A 8 -18.36 14.85 -7.17
C LYS A 8 -18.69 14.36 -8.57
N LEU A 9 -18.24 15.09 -9.59
CA LEU A 9 -18.53 14.76 -10.99
C LEU A 9 -17.41 13.89 -11.55
N GLN A 10 -17.79 12.81 -12.25
CA GLN A 10 -16.83 11.93 -12.93
C GLN A 10 -16.63 12.33 -14.39
N GLY A 11 -17.73 12.68 -15.07
CA GLY A 11 -17.73 13.08 -16.47
C GLY A 11 -17.91 14.59 -16.66
N MET A 12 -18.08 14.99 -17.92
CA MET A 12 -18.51 16.34 -18.26
C MET A 12 -19.98 16.49 -17.85
N ALA A 13 -20.28 17.52 -17.06
CA ALA A 13 -21.64 17.88 -16.70
C ALA A 13 -22.11 19.07 -17.54
N GLU A 14 -23.41 19.19 -17.76
CA GLU A 14 -24.02 20.23 -18.58
C GLU A 14 -25.12 20.95 -17.80
N VAL A 15 -25.04 22.27 -17.75
CA VAL A 15 -26.09 23.14 -17.19
C VAL A 15 -26.77 23.81 -18.38
N ASN A 16 -28.09 23.61 -18.53
CA ASN A 16 -28.87 24.12 -19.67
C ASN A 16 -28.31 23.74 -21.05
N LYS A 17 -27.71 22.54 -21.18
CA LYS A 17 -27.01 22.05 -22.39
C LYS A 17 -25.67 22.75 -22.69
N GLU A 18 -25.19 23.59 -21.79
CA GLU A 18 -23.84 24.15 -21.85
C GLU A 18 -22.91 23.36 -20.94
N PRO A 19 -21.71 22.99 -21.38
CA PRO A 19 -20.77 22.26 -20.56
C PRO A 19 -20.34 23.10 -19.35
N LEU A 20 -20.35 22.49 -18.18
CA LEU A 20 -19.82 23.08 -16.96
C LEU A 20 -18.29 23.05 -17.03
N LEU A 21 -17.67 24.21 -17.14
CA LEU A 21 -16.22 24.35 -17.22
C LEU A 21 -15.68 25.08 -15.99
N CYS A 22 -14.48 24.71 -15.55
CA CYS A 22 -13.75 25.48 -14.57
C CYS A 22 -13.44 26.87 -15.12
N GLY A 23 -13.81 27.94 -14.39
CA GLY A 23 -13.57 29.32 -14.81
C GLY A 23 -12.10 29.70 -14.97
N GLU A 24 -11.19 28.95 -14.34
CA GLU A 24 -9.75 29.24 -14.33
C GLU A 24 -8.98 28.48 -15.41
N CYS A 25 -9.22 27.17 -15.55
CA CYS A 25 -8.47 26.32 -16.48
C CYS A 25 -9.29 25.80 -17.67
N GLY A 26 -10.60 26.05 -17.70
CA GLY A 26 -11.48 25.58 -18.76
C GLY A 26 -11.74 24.07 -18.77
N ASN A 27 -11.27 23.33 -17.76
CA ASN A 27 -11.51 21.89 -17.70
C ASN A 27 -12.93 21.58 -17.22
N GLY A 28 -13.64 20.70 -17.94
CA GLY A 28 -14.98 20.22 -17.59
C GLY A 28 -15.03 18.90 -16.81
N TYR A 29 -13.86 18.31 -16.52
CA TYR A 29 -13.77 17.02 -15.82
C TYR A 29 -13.31 17.18 -14.36
N SER A 30 -13.68 16.21 -13.53
CA SER A 30 -13.26 16.12 -12.11
C SER A 30 -13.58 17.40 -11.32
N LEU A 31 -14.81 17.88 -11.46
CA LEU A 31 -15.32 19.02 -10.70
C LEU A 31 -15.99 18.52 -9.41
N GLU A 32 -15.76 19.22 -8.32
CA GLU A 32 -16.40 18.98 -7.03
C GLU A 32 -17.25 20.19 -6.67
N ILE A 33 -18.47 19.94 -6.18
CA ILE A 33 -19.43 21.00 -5.84
C ILE A 33 -19.73 20.91 -4.34
N TYR A 34 -19.62 22.05 -3.68
CA TYR A 34 -19.84 22.24 -2.26
C TYR A 34 -20.99 23.21 -2.06
N LYS A 35 -22.00 22.82 -1.29
CA LYS A 35 -23.04 23.74 -0.86
C LYS A 35 -22.44 24.75 0.11
N ARG A 36 -22.73 26.03 -0.11
CA ARG A 36 -22.30 27.11 0.78
C ARG A 36 -23.48 27.91 1.29
N GLY A 37 -23.55 28.02 2.61
CA GLY A 37 -24.61 28.72 3.33
C GLY A 37 -25.92 27.96 3.40
N PHE A 38 -26.94 28.64 3.93
CA PHE A 38 -28.19 28.00 4.38
C PHE A 38 -29.35 28.13 3.38
N ARG A 39 -29.26 29.05 2.41
CA ARG A 39 -30.35 29.31 1.48
C ARG A 39 -30.16 28.49 0.20
N GLU A 40 -31.27 27.97 -0.31
CA GLU A 40 -31.30 27.24 -1.58
C GLU A 40 -30.85 28.09 -2.78
N VAL A 41 -31.04 29.41 -2.71
CA VAL A 41 -30.69 30.34 -3.80
C VAL A 41 -29.24 30.79 -3.78
N TRP A 42 -28.47 30.44 -2.75
CA TRP A 42 -27.06 30.80 -2.71
C TRP A 42 -26.26 29.99 -3.74
N PRO A 43 -25.22 30.61 -4.35
CA PRO A 43 -24.36 29.93 -5.29
C PRO A 43 -23.60 28.82 -4.57
N ALA A 44 -23.48 27.68 -5.24
CA ALA A 44 -22.63 26.58 -4.81
C ALA A 44 -21.19 26.86 -5.24
N PHE A 45 -20.25 26.43 -4.42
CA PHE A 45 -18.83 26.57 -4.69
C PHE A 45 -18.35 25.37 -5.50
N VAL A 46 -17.78 25.64 -6.68
CA VAL A 46 -17.29 24.62 -7.59
C VAL A 46 -15.77 24.65 -7.57
N THR A 47 -15.14 23.53 -7.22
CA THR A 47 -13.68 23.37 -7.29
C THR A 47 -13.31 22.43 -8.42
N CYS A 48 -12.18 22.72 -9.06
CA CYS A 48 -11.59 21.85 -10.04
C CYS A 48 -10.41 21.10 -9.43
N LEU A 49 -10.47 19.76 -9.42
CA LEU A 49 -9.37 18.93 -8.93
C LEU A 49 -8.11 19.03 -9.80
N SER A 50 -8.24 19.47 -11.05
CA SER A 50 -7.10 19.58 -11.98
C SER A 50 -6.20 20.77 -11.66
N CYS A 51 -6.79 21.96 -11.44
CA CYS A 51 -6.04 23.17 -11.10
C CYS A 51 -6.03 23.50 -9.61
N GLY A 52 -6.85 22.82 -8.80
CA GLY A 52 -6.98 23.05 -7.36
C GLY A 52 -7.70 24.35 -6.96
N LYS A 53 -8.12 25.16 -7.94
CA LYS A 53 -8.89 26.38 -7.71
C LYS A 53 -10.39 26.11 -7.71
N GLY A 54 -11.16 26.98 -7.08
CA GLY A 54 -12.61 26.95 -7.13
C GLY A 54 -13.22 28.29 -6.78
N ASP A 55 -14.41 28.51 -7.31
CA ASP A 55 -15.17 29.76 -7.22
C ASP A 55 -16.66 29.46 -7.06
N ASP A 56 -17.40 30.45 -6.57
CA ASP A 56 -18.86 30.38 -6.51
C ASP A 56 -19.42 30.47 -7.94
N HIS A 57 -20.19 29.47 -8.36
CA HIS A 57 -20.73 29.43 -9.72
C HIS A 57 -22.05 30.19 -9.82
N ALA A 58 -22.18 31.09 -10.80
CA ALA A 58 -23.35 31.98 -10.91
C ALA A 58 -24.69 31.24 -11.11
N VAL A 59 -24.66 30.10 -11.80
CA VAL A 59 -25.88 29.35 -12.18
C VAL A 59 -26.16 28.18 -11.24
N ILE A 60 -25.14 27.61 -10.61
CA ILE A 60 -25.31 26.43 -9.76
C ILE A 60 -25.60 26.92 -8.36
N THR A 61 -26.81 26.63 -7.88
CA THR A 61 -27.24 27.03 -6.54
C THR A 61 -27.35 25.81 -5.63
N ASN A 62 -27.38 26.02 -4.32
CA ASN A 62 -27.56 24.94 -3.36
C ASN A 62 -28.84 24.12 -3.63
N GLY A 63 -29.94 24.78 -4.02
CA GLY A 63 -31.19 24.10 -4.37
C GLY A 63 -31.08 23.23 -5.62
N LEU A 64 -30.25 23.61 -6.58
CA LEU A 64 -29.93 22.76 -7.73
C LEU A 64 -29.11 21.54 -7.30
N VAL A 65 -28.16 21.71 -6.38
CA VAL A 65 -27.40 20.61 -5.79
C VAL A 65 -28.31 19.63 -5.05
N ASP A 66 -29.26 20.15 -4.27
CA ASP A 66 -30.25 19.31 -3.56
C ASP A 66 -31.17 18.58 -4.55
N ALA A 67 -31.58 19.24 -5.65
CA ALA A 67 -32.34 18.59 -6.71
C ALA A 67 -31.56 17.45 -7.38
N VAL A 68 -30.24 17.60 -7.59
CA VAL A 68 -29.38 16.51 -8.09
C VAL A 68 -29.28 15.38 -7.09
N LEU A 69 -29.07 15.69 -5.80
CA LEU A 69 -29.01 14.68 -4.75
C LEU A 69 -30.32 13.91 -4.60
N ALA A 70 -31.47 14.55 -4.87
CA ALA A 70 -32.77 13.89 -4.90
C ALA A 70 -33.02 13.09 -6.18
N ALA A 71 -32.53 13.58 -7.33
CA ALA A 71 -32.69 12.93 -8.64
C ALA A 71 -31.69 11.80 -8.91
N ARG A 72 -30.69 11.59 -8.03
CA ARG A 72 -29.72 10.51 -8.18
C ARG A 72 -30.44 9.17 -8.22
N THR A 73 -30.15 8.38 -9.23
CA THR A 73 -30.79 7.08 -9.42
C THR A 73 -30.24 6.03 -8.46
N GLY A 74 -29.03 6.26 -7.93
CA GLY A 74 -28.38 5.39 -6.97
C GLY A 74 -27.89 4.11 -7.64
N ARG A 75 -26.62 3.78 -7.47
CA ARG A 75 -26.07 2.54 -8.02
C ARG A 75 -26.56 1.34 -7.21
N THR A 76 -27.09 0.33 -7.90
CA THR A 76 -27.31 -1.01 -7.33
C THR A 76 -26.17 -1.98 -7.70
N LYS A 77 -25.50 -1.77 -8.84
CA LYS A 77 -24.36 -2.58 -9.30
C LYS A 77 -23.14 -1.74 -9.60
N ALA A 78 -21.95 -2.34 -9.49
CA ALA A 78 -20.66 -1.70 -9.77
C ALA A 78 -20.53 -1.12 -11.19
N ALA A 79 -21.20 -1.74 -12.17
CA ALA A 79 -21.11 -1.36 -13.58
C ALA A 79 -22.02 -0.18 -13.99
N ASP A 80 -23.06 0.12 -13.21
CA ASP A 80 -24.15 1.02 -13.64
C ASP A 80 -23.72 2.47 -13.52
N ARG A 81 -23.56 3.25 -14.59
CA ARG A 81 -23.16 4.67 -14.43
C ARG A 81 -24.21 5.46 -13.65
N ASP A 82 -23.78 6.23 -12.65
CA ASP A 82 -24.68 7.08 -11.84
C ASP A 82 -24.93 8.38 -12.61
N THR A 83 -25.86 8.33 -13.54
CA THR A 83 -26.28 9.49 -14.31
C THR A 83 -27.42 10.20 -13.60
N PHE A 84 -27.41 11.53 -13.67
CA PHE A 84 -28.49 12.36 -13.12
C PHE A 84 -28.99 13.35 -14.15
N LYS A 85 -30.28 13.68 -14.02
CA LYS A 85 -30.93 14.78 -14.72
C LYS A 85 -31.87 15.45 -13.72
N ALA A 86 -31.48 16.64 -13.27
CA ALA A 86 -32.27 17.42 -12.32
C ALA A 86 -32.71 18.74 -12.97
N GLN A 87 -33.85 19.25 -12.54
CA GLN A 87 -34.32 20.58 -12.92
C GLN A 87 -34.63 21.38 -11.66
N TRP A 88 -34.15 22.62 -11.61
CA TRP A 88 -34.42 23.56 -10.53
C TRP A 88 -34.69 24.95 -11.10
N ARG A 89 -35.88 25.49 -10.85
CA ARG A 89 -36.29 26.84 -11.30
C ARG A 89 -36.03 27.10 -12.80
N GLY A 90 -36.33 26.12 -13.64
CA GLY A 90 -36.12 26.19 -15.09
C GLY A 90 -34.69 25.87 -15.55
N ILE A 91 -33.72 25.79 -14.64
CA ILE A 91 -32.35 25.37 -14.95
C ILE A 91 -32.29 23.85 -14.95
N THR A 92 -31.80 23.25 -16.04
CA THR A 92 -31.59 21.80 -16.15
C THR A 92 -30.12 21.48 -15.92
N PHE A 93 -29.82 20.49 -15.08
CA PHE A 93 -28.47 20.03 -14.82
C PHE A 93 -28.36 18.53 -15.06
N THR A 94 -27.45 18.15 -15.94
CA THR A 94 -27.22 16.76 -16.35
C THR A 94 -25.76 16.40 -16.20
N GLY A 95 -25.46 15.18 -15.80
CA GLY A 95 -24.08 14.73 -15.70
C GLY A 95 -23.94 13.31 -15.17
N GLU A 96 -22.69 12.91 -14.98
CA GLU A 96 -22.33 11.64 -14.35
C GLU A 96 -21.66 11.92 -12.99
N LEU A 97 -22.24 11.37 -11.93
CA LEU A 97 -21.66 11.44 -10.58
C LEU A 97 -20.56 10.39 -10.42
N HIS A 98 -19.57 10.75 -9.61
CA HIS A 98 -18.56 9.79 -9.17
C HIS A 98 -19.24 8.70 -8.35
N PRO A 99 -19.01 7.43 -8.69
CA PRO A 99 -19.63 6.33 -7.99
C PRO A 99 -19.21 6.35 -6.54
N GLN A 100 -20.19 6.30 -5.65
CA GLN A 100 -19.94 5.99 -4.26
C GLN A 100 -19.64 4.49 -4.16
N PHE A 101 -18.71 4.13 -3.27
CA PHE A 101 -18.36 2.73 -3.03
C PHE A 101 -19.60 1.96 -2.57
N VAL A 102 -20.04 0.97 -3.35
CA VAL A 102 -21.14 0.08 -2.98
C VAL A 102 -20.54 -1.22 -2.40
N LEU A 103 -21.29 -1.92 -1.54
CA LEU A 103 -20.91 -3.24 -1.00
C LEU A 103 -20.49 -4.24 -2.09
N ASP A 104 -21.10 -4.14 -3.28
CA ASP A 104 -20.77 -4.99 -4.41
C ASP A 104 -19.36 -4.73 -4.98
N ASP A 105 -18.86 -3.48 -4.90
CA ASP A 105 -17.47 -3.15 -5.23
C ASP A 105 -16.51 -3.83 -4.25
N ALA A 106 -16.85 -3.87 -2.96
CA ALA A 106 -16.05 -4.56 -1.95
C ALA A 106 -16.00 -6.07 -2.22
N LEU A 107 -17.12 -6.69 -2.58
CA LEU A 107 -17.18 -8.11 -2.95
C LEU A 107 -16.36 -8.40 -4.22
N ALA A 108 -16.43 -7.53 -5.23
CA ALA A 108 -15.63 -7.66 -6.44
C ALA A 108 -14.12 -7.58 -6.15
N VAL A 109 -13.70 -6.63 -5.31
CA VAL A 109 -12.31 -6.46 -4.87
C VAL A 109 -11.83 -7.68 -4.07
N VAL A 110 -12.64 -8.16 -3.12
CA VAL A 110 -12.31 -9.36 -2.31
C VAL A 110 -12.16 -10.58 -3.21
N LYS A 111 -13.03 -10.76 -4.20
CA LYS A 111 -12.95 -11.90 -5.15
C LYS A 111 -11.71 -11.82 -6.03
N ALA A 112 -11.37 -10.63 -6.53
CA ALA A 112 -10.16 -10.42 -7.32
C ALA A 112 -8.89 -10.69 -6.50
N LEU A 113 -8.81 -10.13 -5.29
CA LEU A 113 -7.69 -10.32 -4.37
C LEU A 113 -7.57 -11.77 -3.90
N GLY A 114 -8.68 -12.42 -3.53
CA GLY A 114 -8.70 -13.83 -3.13
C GLY A 114 -8.19 -14.75 -4.24
N GLY A 115 -8.52 -14.44 -5.50
CA GLY A 115 -7.98 -15.13 -6.67
C GLY A 115 -6.46 -15.05 -6.76
N GLN A 116 -5.87 -13.87 -6.56
CA GLN A 116 -4.42 -13.67 -6.59
C GLN A 116 -3.71 -14.30 -5.39
N VAL A 117 -4.22 -14.07 -4.17
CA VAL A 117 -3.63 -14.64 -2.94
C VAL A 117 -3.62 -16.17 -2.99
N SER A 118 -4.66 -16.80 -3.55
CA SER A 118 -4.71 -18.26 -3.71
C SER A 118 -3.67 -18.81 -4.71
N LYS A 119 -3.34 -18.04 -5.75
CA LYS A 119 -2.31 -18.42 -6.73
C LYS A 119 -0.92 -18.28 -6.14
N ASP A 120 -0.66 -17.19 -5.45
CA ASP A 120 0.64 -16.91 -4.85
C ASP A 120 0.95 -17.87 -3.70
N THR A 121 -0.04 -18.16 -2.85
CA THR A 121 0.11 -19.17 -1.78
C THR A 121 0.34 -20.58 -2.34
N LYS A 122 -0.35 -20.98 -3.42
CA LYS A 122 -0.10 -22.26 -4.10
C LYS A 122 1.29 -22.31 -4.76
N ALA A 123 1.71 -21.24 -5.41
CA ALA A 123 3.04 -21.15 -6.04
C ALA A 123 4.15 -21.21 -4.98
N TRP A 124 3.99 -20.48 -3.89
CA TRP A 124 4.90 -20.50 -2.75
C TRP A 124 4.97 -21.88 -2.09
N GLY A 125 3.82 -22.52 -1.86
CA GLY A 125 3.75 -23.89 -1.32
C GLY A 125 4.43 -24.92 -2.23
N ARG A 126 4.25 -24.83 -3.55
CA ARG A 126 4.94 -25.68 -4.53
C ARG A 126 6.45 -25.44 -4.53
N SER A 127 6.88 -24.19 -4.45
CA SER A 127 8.30 -23.82 -4.37
C SER A 127 8.95 -24.39 -3.10
N LYS A 128 8.32 -24.23 -1.94
CA LYS A 128 8.80 -24.82 -0.69
C LYS A 128 8.82 -26.34 -0.71
N LYS A 129 7.79 -26.99 -1.28
CA LYS A 129 7.77 -28.45 -1.45
C LYS A 129 8.90 -28.94 -2.37
N LYS A 130 9.20 -28.21 -3.44
CA LYS A 130 10.31 -28.52 -4.36
C LYS A 130 11.66 -28.34 -3.67
N ALA A 131 11.85 -27.25 -2.91
CA ALA A 131 13.06 -27.01 -2.13
C ALA A 131 13.29 -28.07 -1.05
N ALA A 132 12.23 -28.49 -0.36
CA ALA A 132 12.30 -29.58 0.62
C ALA A 132 12.67 -30.92 -0.04
N LYS A 133 12.04 -31.28 -1.17
CA LYS A 133 12.40 -32.48 -1.93
C LYS A 133 13.85 -32.46 -2.44
N ALA A 134 14.35 -31.31 -2.90
CA ALA A 134 15.73 -31.17 -3.34
C ALA A 134 16.71 -31.42 -2.18
N ARG A 135 16.46 -30.83 -1.00
CA ARG A 135 17.27 -31.06 0.20
C ARG A 135 17.27 -32.52 0.66
N VAL A 136 16.13 -33.21 0.57
CA VAL A 136 16.05 -34.64 0.89
C VAL A 136 16.85 -35.47 -0.11
N LYS A 137 16.77 -35.16 -1.42
CA LYS A 137 17.50 -35.90 -2.46
C LYS A 137 19.01 -35.70 -2.38
N GLU A 138 19.47 -34.49 -2.07
CA GLU A 138 20.88 -34.17 -1.84
C GLU A 138 21.43 -34.89 -0.61
N LYS A 139 20.69 -34.86 0.51
CA LYS A 139 21.09 -35.58 1.73
C LYS A 139 21.05 -37.09 1.56
N ALA A 140 20.07 -37.64 0.85
CA ALA A 140 20.03 -39.06 0.53
C ALA A 140 21.22 -39.47 -0.33
N GLY A 141 21.57 -38.67 -1.34
CA GLY A 141 22.77 -38.85 -2.17
C GLY A 141 24.07 -38.83 -1.36
N ALA A 142 24.20 -37.89 -0.43
CA ALA A 142 25.35 -37.79 0.46
C ALA A 142 25.47 -39.00 1.42
N VAL A 143 24.35 -39.50 1.96
CA VAL A 143 24.33 -40.70 2.80
C VAL A 143 24.69 -41.94 1.97
N THR A 144 24.13 -42.11 0.77
CA THR A 144 24.49 -43.25 -0.10
C THR A 144 25.96 -43.19 -0.55
N GLY A 145 26.50 -42.00 -0.82
CA GLY A 145 27.91 -41.80 -1.14
C GLY A 145 28.83 -42.11 0.03
N ALA A 146 28.47 -41.68 1.25
CA ALA A 146 29.21 -41.97 2.47
C ALA A 146 29.19 -43.47 2.82
N VAL A 147 28.05 -44.15 2.64
CA VAL A 147 27.93 -45.60 2.88
C VAL A 147 28.72 -46.40 1.84
N ALA A 148 28.69 -46.01 0.56
CA ALA A 148 29.49 -46.65 -0.48
C ALA A 148 31.01 -46.42 -0.28
N GLY A 149 31.41 -45.25 0.23
CA GLY A 149 32.78 -44.93 0.59
C GLY A 149 33.27 -45.73 1.81
N ALA A 150 32.45 -45.82 2.87
CA ALA A 150 32.80 -46.55 4.08
C ALA A 150 32.84 -48.08 3.86
N ALA A 151 32.03 -48.63 2.94
CA ALA A 151 32.09 -50.04 2.57
C ALA A 151 33.41 -50.45 1.90
N ARG A 152 34.15 -49.49 1.31
CA ARG A 152 35.47 -49.74 0.69
C ARG A 152 36.63 -49.66 1.69
N SER A 153 36.47 -49.06 2.87
CA SER A 153 37.50 -49.03 3.92
C SER A 153 37.10 -49.91 5.11
N LYS A 154 37.51 -51.18 5.12
CA LYS A 154 37.30 -52.14 6.21
C LYS A 154 38.17 -51.83 7.44
N THR A 155 37.93 -50.72 8.13
CA THR A 155 38.59 -50.38 9.41
C THR A 155 37.55 -50.07 10.48
N LYS A 156 37.66 -50.70 11.66
CA LYS A 156 36.68 -50.62 12.76
C LYS A 156 36.48 -49.18 13.28
N ASP A 157 37.48 -48.32 13.15
CA ASP A 157 37.41 -46.91 13.55
C ASP A 157 36.55 -46.06 12.60
N ALA A 158 36.43 -46.45 11.33
CA ALA A 158 35.58 -45.77 10.35
C ALA A 158 34.08 -45.99 10.61
N VAL A 159 33.72 -47.09 11.26
CA VAL A 159 32.33 -47.40 11.62
C VAL A 159 31.84 -46.50 12.77
N GLY A 160 32.74 -46.15 13.70
CA GLY A 160 32.45 -45.22 14.81
C GLY A 160 32.18 -43.80 14.32
N SER A 161 33.03 -43.29 13.42
CA SER A 161 32.85 -41.96 12.83
C SER A 161 31.62 -41.90 11.90
N ALA A 162 31.32 -42.96 11.16
CA ALA A 162 30.12 -43.06 10.34
C ALA A 162 28.83 -43.08 11.19
N LYS A 163 28.81 -43.77 12.34
CA LYS A 163 27.66 -43.72 13.27
C LYS A 163 27.47 -42.34 13.90
N ALA A 164 28.55 -41.65 14.27
CA ALA A 164 28.45 -40.28 14.79
C ALA A 164 27.96 -39.29 13.72
N ALA A 165 28.41 -39.44 12.47
CA ALA A 165 27.91 -38.67 11.33
C ALA A 165 26.43 -38.98 11.01
N ALA A 166 26.01 -40.24 11.11
CA ALA A 166 24.62 -40.64 10.95
C ALA A 166 23.71 -40.08 12.06
N LEU A 167 24.15 -40.11 13.32
CA LEU A 167 23.38 -39.57 14.44
C LEU A 167 23.27 -38.03 14.39
N SER A 168 24.35 -37.33 14.03
CA SER A 168 24.32 -35.86 13.85
C SER A 168 23.48 -35.44 12.65
N THR A 169 23.53 -36.17 11.54
CA THR A 169 22.67 -35.90 10.38
C THR A 169 21.20 -36.21 10.67
N ALA A 170 20.90 -37.27 11.41
CA ALA A 170 19.54 -37.59 11.89
C ALA A 170 19.00 -36.48 12.83
N TRP A 171 19.80 -36.02 13.78
CA TRP A 171 19.44 -34.90 14.67
C TRP A 171 19.17 -33.60 13.90
N THR A 172 19.99 -33.29 12.90
CA THR A 172 19.83 -32.11 12.05
C THR A 172 18.60 -32.20 11.14
N LEU A 173 18.17 -33.41 10.78
CA LEU A 173 16.94 -33.67 10.03
C LEU A 173 15.69 -33.54 10.90
N GLN A 174 15.75 -34.00 12.15
CA GLN A 174 14.62 -33.97 13.07
C GLN A 174 14.34 -32.57 13.64
N THR A 175 15.36 -31.72 13.77
CA THR A 175 15.25 -30.36 14.34
C THR A 175 15.16 -29.24 13.28
N GLY A 176 15.09 -29.57 11.99
CA GLY A 176 14.95 -28.58 10.92
C GLY A 176 16.15 -27.63 10.75
N GLY A 177 17.30 -27.93 11.36
CA GLY A 177 18.51 -27.10 11.27
C GLY A 177 18.51 -25.85 12.15
N ALA A 178 17.69 -25.79 13.20
CA ALA A 178 17.72 -24.71 14.19
C ALA A 178 18.75 -25.02 15.30
N GLY A 179 20.04 -24.93 14.97
CA GLY A 179 21.08 -24.74 16.00
C GLY A 179 20.98 -23.32 16.60
N PRO A 180 21.59 -23.06 17.78
CA PRO A 180 21.51 -21.78 18.46
C PRO A 180 21.93 -20.67 17.50
N THR A 181 20.95 -19.84 17.14
CA THR A 181 21.10 -18.78 16.16
C THR A 181 22.22 -17.85 16.61
N SER A 182 23.29 -17.80 15.83
CA SER A 182 24.24 -16.69 15.91
C SER A 182 23.43 -15.40 15.81
N LYS A 183 23.61 -14.50 16.79
CA LYS A 183 22.92 -13.21 16.81
C LYS A 183 23.08 -12.54 15.44
N PRO A 184 21.99 -12.06 14.81
CA PRO A 184 22.07 -11.49 13.48
C PRO A 184 23.10 -10.37 13.48
N LYS A 185 24.07 -10.48 12.56
CA LYS A 185 25.15 -9.50 12.39
C LYS A 185 24.50 -8.17 12.05
N ARG A 186 24.49 -7.23 13.00
CA ARG A 186 23.88 -5.90 12.83
C ARG A 186 24.38 -5.27 11.54
N THR A 187 23.48 -5.11 10.56
CA THR A 187 23.78 -4.44 9.30
C THR A 187 24.22 -3.01 9.60
N ARG A 188 25.36 -2.61 9.03
CA ARG A 188 25.90 -1.26 9.22
C ARG A 188 24.92 -0.27 8.59
N CYS A 189 24.52 0.76 9.34
CA CYS A 189 23.64 1.82 8.83
C CYS A 189 24.29 2.49 7.61
N THR A 190 23.49 2.77 6.57
CA THR A 190 23.93 3.43 5.33
C THR A 190 24.13 4.93 5.50
N VAL A 191 23.64 5.51 6.61
CA VAL A 191 23.79 6.95 6.89
C VAL A 191 25.25 7.29 7.17
N LYS A 192 25.81 8.20 6.37
CA LYS A 192 27.19 8.69 6.52
C LYS A 192 27.39 9.32 7.89
N GLY A 193 28.38 8.83 8.65
CA GLY A 193 28.66 9.29 10.01
C GLY A 193 27.83 8.62 11.11
N CYS A 194 26.93 7.68 10.77
CA CYS A 194 26.20 6.92 11.79
C CYS A 194 27.06 5.78 12.35
N ARG A 195 27.33 5.81 13.66
CA ARG A 195 27.96 4.71 14.40
C ARG A 195 27.05 4.28 15.54
N GLY A 196 26.56 3.04 15.47
CA GLY A 196 25.76 2.43 16.53
C GLY A 196 24.41 3.10 16.81
N GLY A 197 23.76 3.70 15.80
CA GLY A 197 22.47 4.38 15.99
C GLY A 197 22.57 5.88 16.25
N MET A 198 23.79 6.44 16.30
CA MET A 198 24.02 7.87 16.60
C MET A 198 24.79 8.55 15.46
N VAL A 199 24.44 9.79 15.15
CA VAL A 199 25.16 10.68 14.22
C VAL A 199 25.78 11.81 15.04
N THR A 200 27.08 12.03 14.90
CA THR A 200 27.78 13.15 15.55
C THR A 200 27.80 14.35 14.62
N LEU A 201 27.27 15.49 15.07
CA LEU A 201 27.36 16.78 14.38
C LEU A 201 28.26 17.71 15.18
N SER A 202 29.25 18.32 14.52
CA SER A 202 30.02 19.42 15.09
C SER A 202 29.29 20.73 14.82
N THR A 203 28.79 21.38 15.85
CA THR A 203 28.11 22.68 15.71
C THR A 203 28.89 23.76 16.48
N ARG A 204 28.87 24.99 15.95
CA ARG A 204 29.34 26.20 16.65
C ARG A 204 28.17 27.05 17.17
N LEU A 205 26.94 26.63 16.89
CA LEU A 205 25.72 27.28 17.34
C LEU A 205 25.68 27.24 18.86
N HIS A 206 25.90 28.39 19.50
CA HIS A 206 25.83 28.64 20.96
C HIS A 206 27.08 28.36 21.82
N SER A 207 28.29 28.43 21.26
CA SER A 207 29.50 28.48 22.09
C SER A 207 29.92 29.93 22.38
N PRO A 208 29.78 30.46 23.60
CA PRO A 208 30.29 31.80 23.94
C PRO A 208 31.82 31.88 23.87
N THR A 209 32.49 30.73 23.73
CA THR A 209 33.95 30.59 23.67
C THR A 209 34.48 30.29 22.27
N GLY A 210 33.63 30.28 21.24
CA GLY A 210 34.01 29.99 19.84
C GLY A 210 34.46 28.55 19.56
N LYS A 211 34.56 27.69 20.58
CA LYS A 211 34.95 26.29 20.44
C LYS A 211 33.81 25.45 19.84
N THR A 212 34.15 24.58 18.89
CA THR A 212 33.23 23.59 18.30
C THR A 212 32.80 22.59 19.37
N ARG A 213 31.48 22.37 19.50
CA ARG A 213 30.93 21.30 20.34
C ARG A 213 30.40 20.18 19.45
N GLU A 214 30.66 18.95 19.84
CA GLU A 214 30.10 17.77 19.20
C GLU A 214 28.79 17.39 19.90
N MET A 215 27.70 17.30 19.14
CA MET A 215 26.41 16.79 19.63
C MET A 215 26.09 15.47 18.94
N LYS A 216 25.61 14.49 19.71
CA LYS A 216 25.18 13.19 19.19
C LYS A 216 23.66 13.17 19.06
N ILE A 217 23.16 12.89 17.87
CA ILE A 217 21.72 12.83 17.55
C ILE A 217 21.37 11.39 17.16
N PRO A 218 20.26 10.82 17.64
CA PRO A 218 19.83 9.49 17.22
C PRO A 218 19.52 9.47 15.72
N CYS A 219 20.01 8.43 15.04
CA CYS A 219 19.80 8.23 13.62
C CYS A 219 18.38 7.73 13.36
N GLY A 220 17.56 8.52 12.64
CA GLY A 220 16.17 8.16 12.35
C GLY A 220 15.97 6.84 11.59
N VAL A 221 17.00 6.35 10.88
CA VAL A 221 16.95 5.11 10.09
C VAL A 221 17.18 3.87 10.94
N CYS A 222 18.22 3.87 11.79
CA CYS A 222 18.63 2.66 12.51
C CYS A 222 18.36 2.68 14.02
N HIS A 223 18.13 3.85 14.64
CA HIS A 223 17.74 3.91 16.06
C HIS A 223 16.32 3.40 16.28
N ARG A 224 15.37 3.72 15.38
CA ARG A 224 13.99 3.20 15.42
C ARG A 224 13.89 1.70 15.17
N ALA A 225 14.87 1.10 14.48
CA ALA A 225 14.89 -0.32 14.20
C ALA A 225 15.44 -1.17 15.36
N SER A 226 15.97 -0.54 16.41
CA SER A 226 16.62 -1.21 17.55
C SER A 226 15.89 -1.09 18.89
N THR A 227 14.80 -0.32 18.94
CA THR A 227 13.82 -0.30 20.04
C THR A 227 12.70 -1.28 19.72
#